data_AF-A0A7V2RFR9-F1
#
_entry.id   AF-A0A7V2RFR9-F1
#
_cell.length_a   1.000
_cell.length_b   1.000
_cell.length_c   1.000
_cell.angle_alpha   90.00
_cell.angle_beta   90.00
_cell.angle_gamma   90.00
#
_symmetry.space_group_name_H-M   'P 1'
#
loop_
_entity.id
_entity.type
_entity.pdbx_description
1 polymer ?
#
loop_
_entity_poly.entity_id
_entity_poly.type
_entity_poly.pdbx_seq_one_letter_code
_entity_poly.pdbx_strand_id
1 'polypeptide(L)' 'MYDKCPSKSIRNLKSVIKICRSCGAEVEMFSDEPRVRCRNCRQFVYKDQLPYRIEGDTGAAATERIRA' A
#
# COMPACT_ATOMS: atom_id res chain seq x y z
N MET A 1 -5.10 44.26 4.90
CA MET A 1 -4.23 43.24 4.27
C MET A 1 -4.23 42.01 5.17
N TYR A 2 -4.93 40.96 4.76
CA TYR A 2 -4.91 39.64 5.39
C TYR A 2 -4.70 38.61 4.29
N ASP A 3 -3.45 38.50 3.81
CA ASP A 3 -2.98 37.54 2.81
C ASP A 3 -2.87 36.11 3.37
N LYS A 4 -3.94 35.64 4.01
CA LYS A 4 -4.08 34.25 4.42
C LYS A 4 -5.33 33.70 3.77
N CYS A 5 -5.21 33.35 2.49
CA CYS A 5 -6.21 32.51 1.82
C CYS A 5 -6.37 31.22 2.66
N PRO A 6 -7.50 31.00 3.35
CA PRO A 6 -7.64 29.95 4.37
C PRO A 6 -7.83 28.54 3.78
N SER A 7 -7.47 28.33 2.52
CA SER A 7 -7.66 27.07 1.80
C SER A 7 -6.36 26.59 1.19
N LYS A 8 -5.47 26.09 2.05
CA LYS A 8 -4.55 25.05 1.63
C LYS A 8 -4.47 24.03 2.75
N SER A 9 -5.53 23.25 2.90
CA SER A 9 -5.42 21.95 3.56
C SER A 9 -4.23 21.26 2.86
N ILE A 10 -3.12 21.13 3.57
CA ILE A 10 -1.86 20.60 3.03
C ILE A 10 -2.10 19.10 2.86
N ARG A 11 -2.86 18.72 1.83
CA ARG A 11 -3.09 17.32 1.49
C ARG A 11 -1.73 16.82 1.03
N ASN A 12 -1.09 16.00 1.87
CA ASN A 12 0.17 15.32 1.57
C ASN A 12 -0.06 14.23 0.50
N LEU A 13 -0.61 14.62 -0.65
CA LEU A 13 -0.88 13.75 -1.77
C LEU A 13 0.47 13.37 -2.40
N LYS A 14 0.92 12.15 -2.16
CA LYS A 14 2.13 11.59 -2.79
C LYS A 14 1.71 10.74 -3.97
N SER A 15 2.28 10.96 -5.16
CA SER A 15 2.21 10.01 -6.25
C SER A 15 3.33 8.97 -6.11
N VAL A 16 3.02 7.73 -6.48
CA VAL A 16 3.97 6.61 -6.53
C VAL A 16 3.86 5.95 -7.90
N ILE A 17 4.99 5.54 -8.47
CA ILE A 17 5.02 4.78 -9.72
C ILE A 17 4.92 3.30 -9.38
N LYS A 18 3.94 2.61 -9.95
CA LYS A 18 3.70 1.17 -9.80
C LYS A 18 3.78 0.47 -11.14
N ILE A 19 4.40 -0.69 -11.19
CA ILE A 19 4.48 -1.51 -12.40
C ILE A 19 3.21 -2.35 -12.51
N CYS A 20 2.52 -2.26 -13.64
CA CYS A 20 1.38 -3.10 -13.95
C CYS A 20 1.83 -4.55 -14.14
N ARG A 21 1.42 -5.46 -13.25
CA ARG A 21 1.78 -6.88 -13.35
C ARG A 21 1.22 -7.63 -14.56
N SER A 22 0.23 -7.05 -15.27
CA SER A 22 -0.32 -7.67 -16.48
C SER A 22 0.43 -7.33 -17.77
N CYS A 23 1.06 -6.15 -17.87
CA CYS A 23 1.70 -5.71 -19.11
C CYS A 23 3.08 -5.08 -18.95
N GLY A 24 3.58 -4.94 -17.72
CA GLY A 24 4.88 -4.33 -17.42
C GLY A 24 4.92 -2.81 -17.52
N ALA A 25 3.82 -2.13 -17.88
CA ALA A 25 3.81 -0.68 -17.99
C ALA A 25 3.87 0.01 -16.62
N GLU A 26 4.58 1.14 -16.56
CA GLU A 26 4.59 2.05 -15.43
C GLU A 26 3.26 2.81 -15.32
N VAL A 27 2.67 2.81 -14.13
CA VAL A 27 1.41 3.48 -13.85
C VAL A 27 1.60 4.38 -12.63
N GLU A 28 1.33 5.66 -12.79
CA GLU A 28 1.29 6.59 -11.68
C GLU A 28 0.01 6.37 -10.86
N MET A 29 0.18 6.26 -9.54
CA MET A 29 -0.90 6.06 -8.58
C MET A 29 -0.78 7.08 -7.45
N PHE A 30 -1.87 7.76 -7.12
CA PHE A 30 -1.88 8.66 -5.96
C PHE A 30 -2.11 7.89 -4.66
N SER A 31 -1.53 8.38 -3.56
CA SER A 31 -1.64 7.75 -2.24
C SER A 31 -3.07 7.71 -1.69
N ASP A 32 -3.94 8.58 -2.18
CA ASP A 32 -5.37 8.63 -1.82
C ASP A 32 -6.21 7.67 -2.67
N GLU A 33 -5.69 7.17 -3.79
CA GLU A 33 -6.40 6.24 -4.65
C GLU A 33 -6.17 4.79 -4.21
N PRO A 34 -7.24 3.98 -4.04
CA PRO A 34 -7.10 2.56 -3.70
C PRO A 34 -6.66 1.69 -4.88
N ARG A 35 -6.97 2.13 -6.10
CA ARG A 35 -6.65 1.45 -7.36
C ARG A 35 -6.62 2.43 -8.53
N VAL A 36 -5.81 2.15 -9.53
CA VAL A 36 -5.70 2.92 -10.77
C VAL A 36 -5.85 2.00 -11.97
N ARG A 37 -6.45 2.48 -13.05
CA ARG A 37 -6.60 1.70 -14.29
C ARG A 37 -5.37 1.89 -15.18
N CYS A 38 -4.71 0.79 -15.55
CA CYS A 38 -3.58 0.84 -16.47
C CYS A 38 -4.03 1.32 -17.85
N ARG A 39 -3.34 2.32 -18.41
CA ARG A 39 -3.66 2.88 -19.73
C ARG A 39 -3.32 1.93 -20.89
N ASN A 40 -2.40 0.99 -20.68
CA ASN A 40 -1.95 0.05 -21.71
C ASN A 40 -2.90 -1.15 -21.84
N CYS A 41 -3.10 -1.92 -20.76
CA CYS A 41 -3.89 -3.15 -20.80
C CYS A 41 -5.30 -3.04 -20.19
N ARG A 42 -5.68 -1.86 -19.67
CA ARG A 42 -6.99 -1.58 -19.02
C ARG A 42 -7.27 -2.36 -17.73
N GLN A 43 -6.29 -3.11 -17.21
CA GLN A 43 -6.38 -3.81 -15.92
C GLN A 43 -6.23 -2.85 -14.74
N PHE A 44 -6.79 -3.24 -13.60
CA PHE A 44 -6.66 -2.48 -12.36
C PHE A 44 -5.36 -2.82 -11.63
N VAL A 45 -4.60 -1.79 -11.30
CA VAL A 45 -3.43 -1.86 -10.42
C VAL A 45 -3.87 -1.39 -9.04
N TYR A 46 -3.78 -2.27 -8.05
CA TYR A 46 -4.19 -1.99 -6.68
C TYR A 46 -3.02 -1.44 -5.87
N LYS A 47 -3.33 -0.59 -4.89
CA LYS A 47 -2.35 -0.16 -3.90
C LYS A 47 -1.98 -1.38 -3.06
N ASP A 48 -0.69 -1.55 -2.77
CA ASP A 48 -0.26 -2.58 -1.81
C ASP A 48 -0.97 -2.31 -0.48
N GLN A 49 -1.95 -3.15 -0.16
CA GLN A 49 -2.55 -3.17 1.16
C GLN A 49 -1.44 -3.64 2.10
N LEU A 50 -1.09 -2.79 3.08
CA LEU A 50 -0.13 -3.17 4.12
C LEU A 50 -0.48 -4.58 4.60
N PRO A 51 0.47 -5.53 4.63
CA PRO A 51 0.20 -6.78 5.30
C PRO A 51 -0.14 -6.37 6.73
N TYR A 52 -1.37 -6.62 7.15
CA TYR A 52 -1.71 -6.56 8.56
C TYR A 52 -0.68 -7.48 9.23
N ARG A 53 0.26 -6.90 9.96
CA ARG A 53 1.16 -7.70 10.76
C ARG A 53 0.30 -8.20 11.91
N ILE A 54 -0.07 -9.47 11.87
CA ILE A 54 -0.49 -10.17 13.07
C ILE A 54 0.72 -10.23 14.01
N GLU A 55 0.92 -9.17 14.79
CA GLU A 55 1.72 -9.24 16.01
C GLU A 55 0.82 -9.86 17.08
N GLY A 56 1.06 -11.14 17.34
CA GLY A 56 0.34 -11.98 18.29
C GLY A 56 1.10 -13.29 18.53
N ASP A 57 2.15 -13.16 19.35
CA ASP A 57 2.75 -14.12 20.29
C ASP A 57 3.10 -15.57 19.90
N THR A 58 4.41 -15.78 19.78
CA THR A 58 5.21 -16.81 20.48
C THR A 58 4.44 -17.83 21.33
N GLY A 59 4.48 -19.10 20.91
CA GLY A 59 3.95 -20.20 21.72
C GLY A 59 4.11 -21.60 21.14
N ALA A 60 5.13 -21.86 20.31
CA ALA A 60 5.46 -23.22 19.90
C ALA A 60 6.41 -23.87 20.91
N ALA A 61 5.90 -24.19 22.10
CA ALA A 61 6.49 -25.22 22.94
C ALA A 61 6.14 -26.58 22.31
N ALA A 62 6.92 -26.98 21.31
CA ALA A 62 6.86 -28.33 20.76
C ALA A 62 7.37 -29.31 21.82
N THR A 63 6.43 -30.02 22.42
CA THR A 63 6.50 -31.43 22.83
C THR A 63 7.72 -31.87 23.67
N GLU A 64 7.44 -32.05 24.96
CA GLU A 64 8.11 -33.01 25.83
C GLU A 64 8.16 -34.43 25.22
N ARG A 65 9.16 -35.21 25.67
CA ARG A 65 9.49 -36.65 25.44
C ARG A 65 10.73 -36.80 24.51
N ILE A 66 11.88 -37.27 24.98
CA ILE A 66 12.15 -38.51 25.73
C ILE A 66 13.38 -38.28 26.65
N ARG A 67 13.25 -38.55 27.95
CA ARG A 67 14.41 -38.81 28.82
C ARG A 67 14.91 -40.23 28.56
N ALA A 68 16.22 -40.36 28.44
CA ALA A 68 16.97 -41.62 28.51
C ALA A 68 16.79 -42.30 29.88
#